data_AF-A0A836PK51-F1
#
_entry.id   AF-A0A836PK51-F1
#
_cell.length_a   1.000
_cell.length_b   1.000
_cell.length_c   1.000
_cell.angle_alpha   90.00
_cell.angle_beta   90.00
_cell.angle_gamma   90.00
#
_symmetry.space_group_name_H-M   'P 1'
#
loop_
_entity.id
_entity.type
_entity.pdbx_description
1 polymer ?
#
loop_
_entity_poly.entity_id
_entity_poly.type
_entity_poly.pdbx_seq_one_letter_code
_entity_poly.pdbx_strand_id
1 'polypeptide(L)'
;MNIPLDMVENTIHKTKNNGSLRIKHYKGKYDVDVVFIDTGFVRNAESSAIRNGSVKDLMKPSVCGVGYFGVGDYKAQINKVKTKEYDVWSAMLKRCYSETSKKYNPSYSNVSVCDEWHNFQVFCAWFNDNYIDGYCLDKDILSTGARQYNKNNCSFVTHSDNNIKANAKYFRFKWVNGYVAEVYNLTEFCRENKLSQQCMSGVAHKKQNMHRGWSLA
;
A
#
# COMPACT_ATOMS: atom_id res chain seq x y z
N MET A 1 -14.64 -46.04 6.91
CA MET A 1 -13.73 -45.35 5.97
C MET A 1 -12.31 -45.60 6.46
N ASN A 2 -11.40 -46.12 5.63
CA ASN A 2 -10.03 -46.36 6.05
C ASN A 2 -9.24 -45.04 5.99
N ILE A 3 -8.83 -44.51 7.15
CA ILE A 3 -8.10 -43.25 7.24
C ILE A 3 -6.62 -43.54 7.00
N PRO A 4 -5.95 -42.90 6.03
CA PRO A 4 -4.51 -43.04 5.86
C PRO A 4 -3.75 -42.68 7.14
N LEU A 5 -2.67 -43.40 7.46
CA LEU A 5 -1.89 -43.17 8.69
C LEU A 5 -1.37 -41.72 8.80
N ASP A 6 -1.04 -41.12 7.65
CA ASP A 6 -0.59 -39.73 7.57
C ASP A 6 -1.73 -38.71 7.69
N MET A 7 -2.99 -39.16 7.77
CA MET A 7 -4.18 -38.35 7.85
C MET A 7 -4.98 -38.59 9.14
N VAL A 8 -4.36 -39.25 10.12
CA VAL A 8 -4.92 -39.39 11.46
C VAL A 8 -4.90 -38.04 12.17
N GLU A 9 -5.90 -37.79 13.03
CA GLU A 9 -5.99 -36.55 13.80
C GLU A 9 -4.70 -36.29 14.59
N ASN A 10 -4.30 -35.02 14.63
CA ASN A 10 -3.05 -34.52 15.22
C ASN A 10 -1.75 -34.92 14.50
N THR A 11 -1.79 -35.71 13.42
CA THR A 11 -0.61 -35.91 12.57
C THR A 11 -0.13 -34.58 12.01
N ILE A 12 1.18 -34.31 12.12
CA ILE A 12 1.80 -33.05 11.71
C ILE A 12 2.43 -33.19 10.32
N HIS A 13 2.17 -32.20 9.46
CA HIS A 13 2.81 -32.05 8.15
C HIS A 13 3.55 -30.72 8.06
N LYS A 14 4.72 -30.73 7.41
CA LYS A 14 5.44 -29.51 7.06
C LYS A 14 4.91 -28.94 5.74
N THR A 15 4.74 -27.63 5.68
CA THR A 15 4.46 -26.93 4.43
C THR A 15 5.73 -26.29 3.86
N LYS A 16 5.70 -25.90 2.58
CA LYS A 16 6.86 -25.28 1.92
C LYS A 16 7.24 -23.93 2.52
N ASN A 17 6.25 -23.07 2.78
CA ASN A 17 6.48 -21.66 3.14
C ASN A 17 5.64 -21.19 4.35
N ASN A 18 4.81 -22.05 4.94
CA ASN A 18 3.79 -21.65 5.92
C ASN A 18 3.93 -22.38 7.26
N GLY A 19 5.14 -22.84 7.60
CA GLY A 19 5.36 -23.58 8.83
C GLY A 19 4.73 -24.98 8.79
N SER A 20 4.22 -25.44 9.93
CA SER A 20 3.62 -26.76 10.06
C SER A 20 2.11 -26.66 10.28
N LEU A 21 1.40 -27.69 9.83
CA LEU A 21 -0.03 -27.88 10.10
C LEU A 21 -0.24 -29.23 10.77
N ARG A 22 -1.35 -29.37 11.48
CA ARG A 22 -1.84 -30.65 12.00
C ARG A 22 -3.18 -31.00 11.38
N ILE A 23 -3.44 -32.29 11.22
CA ILE A 23 -4.75 -32.78 10.82
C ILE A 23 -5.74 -32.54 11.96
N LYS A 24 -6.87 -31.90 11.64
CA LYS A 24 -8.01 -31.73 12.56
C LYS A 24 -9.07 -32.80 12.33
N HIS A 25 -9.48 -32.99 11.08
CA HIS A 25 -10.48 -33.99 10.73
C HIS A 25 -10.34 -34.44 9.28
N TYR A 26 -10.37 -35.75 9.05
CA TYR A 26 -10.31 -36.36 7.72
C TYR A 26 -11.70 -36.81 7.29
N LYS A 27 -12.31 -36.13 6.31
CA LYS A 27 -13.62 -36.48 5.74
C LYS A 27 -13.49 -37.20 4.40
N GLY A 28 -12.36 -36.99 3.71
CA GLY A 28 -12.00 -37.68 2.48
C GLY A 28 -10.76 -37.08 1.83
N LYS A 29 -10.28 -37.68 0.73
CA LYS A 29 -9.06 -37.23 0.04
C LYS A 29 -9.09 -35.77 -0.44
N TYR A 30 -10.28 -35.21 -0.67
CA TYR A 30 -10.49 -33.83 -1.10
C TYR A 30 -11.03 -32.91 0.00
N ASP A 31 -11.25 -33.45 1.21
CA ASP A 31 -11.87 -32.74 2.33
C ASP A 31 -11.17 -33.15 3.62
N VAL A 32 -10.10 -32.41 3.93
CA VAL A 32 -9.31 -32.58 5.16
C VAL A 32 -9.20 -31.22 5.85
N ASP A 33 -9.75 -31.13 7.06
CA ASP A 33 -9.59 -29.95 7.89
C ASP A 33 -8.22 -29.99 8.56
N VAL A 34 -7.47 -28.90 8.43
CA VAL A 34 -6.14 -28.73 9.01
C VAL A 34 -6.09 -27.48 9.86
N VAL A 35 -5.22 -27.48 10.86
CA VAL A 35 -4.90 -26.30 11.68
C VAL A 35 -3.43 -25.95 11.53
N PHE A 36 -3.11 -24.72 11.14
CA PHE A 36 -1.74 -24.22 11.17
C PHE A 36 -1.30 -23.99 12.60
N ILE A 37 -0.10 -24.48 12.95
CA ILE A 37 0.40 -24.43 14.33
C ILE A 37 0.71 -22.98 14.74
N ASP A 38 1.33 -22.21 13.85
CA ASP A 38 1.81 -20.86 14.16
C ASP A 38 0.66 -19.87 14.40
N THR A 39 -0.44 -19.97 13.64
CA THR A 39 -1.54 -18.98 13.63
C THR A 39 -2.85 -19.51 14.20
N GLY A 40 -2.97 -20.83 14.40
CA GLY A 40 -4.24 -21.48 14.72
C GLY A 40 -5.24 -21.48 13.56
N PHE A 41 -4.84 -21.02 12.36
CA PHE A 41 -5.76 -20.90 11.23
C PHE A 41 -6.25 -22.27 10.77
N VAL A 42 -7.59 -22.40 10.72
CA VAL A 42 -8.26 -23.62 10.27
C VAL A 42 -8.70 -23.47 8.83
N ARG A 43 -8.38 -24.45 8.00
CA ARG A 43 -8.91 -24.51 6.63
C ARG A 43 -9.09 -25.92 6.15
N ASN A 44 -9.86 -26.05 5.08
CA ASN A 44 -9.92 -27.28 4.31
C ASN A 44 -8.78 -27.34 3.27
N ALA A 45 -8.30 -28.55 2.99
CA ALA A 45 -7.34 -28.84 1.95
C ALA A 45 -7.47 -30.28 1.43
N GLU A 46 -6.98 -30.52 0.22
CA GLU A 46 -6.82 -31.86 -0.31
C GLU A 46 -5.64 -32.58 0.35
N SER A 47 -5.77 -33.88 0.56
CA SER A 47 -4.69 -34.75 1.08
C SER A 47 -3.42 -34.70 0.23
N SER A 48 -3.56 -34.56 -1.09
CA SER A 48 -2.45 -34.37 -2.03
C SER A 48 -1.67 -33.07 -1.73
N ALA A 49 -2.39 -31.97 -1.50
CA ALA A 49 -1.81 -30.66 -1.20
C ALA A 49 -1.14 -30.63 0.18
N ILE A 50 -1.68 -31.37 1.14
CA ILE A 50 -1.07 -31.57 2.46
C ILE A 50 0.26 -32.30 2.31
N ARG A 51 0.27 -33.47 1.64
CA ARG A 51 1.49 -34.28 1.45
C ARG A 51 2.59 -33.56 0.69
N ASN A 52 2.23 -32.77 -0.32
CA ASN A 52 3.21 -32.01 -1.09
C ASN A 52 3.57 -30.65 -0.45
N GLY A 53 2.97 -30.31 0.71
CA GLY A 53 3.26 -29.11 1.49
C GLY A 53 2.80 -27.80 0.85
N SER A 54 1.86 -27.82 -0.12
CA SER A 54 1.39 -26.61 -0.84
C SER A 54 0.25 -25.87 -0.16
N VAL A 55 -0.32 -26.42 0.92
CA VAL A 55 -1.37 -25.74 1.70
C VAL A 55 -0.80 -24.44 2.28
N LYS A 56 -1.55 -23.35 2.10
CA LYS A 56 -1.15 -22.00 2.57
C LYS A 56 -1.87 -21.62 3.84
N ASP A 57 -1.12 -21.02 4.76
CA ASP A 57 -1.68 -20.30 5.90
C ASP A 57 -2.01 -18.88 5.43
N LEU A 58 -3.30 -18.57 5.36
CA LEU A 58 -3.75 -17.26 4.86
C LEU A 58 -3.63 -16.16 5.93
N MET A 59 -3.45 -16.54 7.20
CA MET A 59 -3.32 -15.63 8.32
C MET A 59 -1.86 -15.35 8.68
N LYS A 60 -0.92 -16.11 8.11
CA LYS A 60 0.52 -15.89 8.33
C LYS A 60 1.01 -14.64 7.58
N PRO A 61 1.66 -13.68 8.27
CA PRO A 61 2.31 -12.56 7.61
C PRO A 61 3.39 -13.05 6.64
N SER A 62 3.32 -12.58 5.40
CA SER A 62 4.25 -12.94 4.31
C SER A 62 4.80 -11.73 3.56
N VAL A 63 4.22 -10.55 3.76
CA VAL A 63 4.67 -9.29 3.14
C VAL A 63 5.18 -8.34 4.20
N CYS A 64 6.49 -8.10 4.19
CA CYS A 64 7.18 -7.20 5.12
C CYS A 64 6.92 -7.49 6.62
N GLY A 65 6.66 -8.76 6.96
CA GLY A 65 6.45 -9.20 8.34
C GLY A 65 5.09 -8.84 8.96
N VAL A 66 4.26 -8.05 8.27
CA VAL A 66 2.94 -7.61 8.79
C VAL A 66 1.79 -7.98 7.86
N GLY A 67 1.98 -7.89 6.54
CA GLY A 67 0.92 -8.15 5.57
C GLY A 67 0.63 -9.63 5.39
N TYR A 68 -0.63 -10.01 5.48
CA TYR A 68 -1.12 -11.38 5.27
C TYR A 68 -2.28 -11.41 4.26
N PHE A 69 -2.53 -12.57 3.67
CA PHE A 69 -3.46 -12.67 2.54
C PHE A 69 -4.93 -12.58 2.96
N GLY A 70 -5.28 -13.16 4.11
CA GLY A 70 -6.65 -13.24 4.62
C GLY A 70 -7.53 -14.25 3.87
N VAL A 71 -8.71 -14.51 4.43
CA VAL A 71 -9.73 -15.37 3.81
C VAL A 71 -10.71 -14.50 3.03
N GLY A 72 -10.87 -14.79 1.73
CA GLY A 72 -11.79 -14.10 0.84
C GLY A 72 -11.56 -14.47 -0.62
N ASP A 73 -12.30 -13.80 -1.51
CA ASP A 73 -12.39 -14.17 -2.93
C ASP A 73 -11.37 -13.44 -3.81
N TYR A 74 -10.70 -12.41 -3.28
CA TYR A 74 -9.75 -11.62 -4.05
C TYR A 74 -8.46 -12.38 -4.27
N LYS A 75 -7.93 -12.29 -5.50
CA LYS A 75 -6.73 -13.03 -5.94
C LYS A 75 -5.54 -12.08 -6.02
N ALA A 76 -4.39 -12.52 -5.52
CA ALA A 76 -3.13 -11.79 -5.76
C ALA A 76 -2.65 -11.87 -7.21
N GLN A 77 -3.08 -12.90 -7.96
CA GLN A 77 -2.61 -13.20 -9.31
C GLN A 77 -3.72 -13.81 -10.18
N ILE A 78 -3.77 -13.40 -11.45
CA ILE A 78 -4.61 -13.96 -12.51
C ILE A 78 -3.71 -14.29 -13.70
N ASN A 79 -3.82 -15.51 -14.25
CA ASN A 79 -2.95 -15.97 -15.35
C ASN A 79 -1.45 -15.78 -15.10
N LYS A 80 -1.00 -16.01 -13.85
CA LYS A 80 0.38 -15.81 -13.36
C LYS A 80 0.86 -14.35 -13.32
N VAL A 81 0.00 -13.39 -13.65
CA VAL A 81 0.27 -11.95 -13.54
C VAL A 81 -0.32 -11.45 -12.23
N LYS A 82 0.40 -10.58 -11.52
CA LYS A 82 -0.14 -9.96 -10.30
C LYS A 82 -1.29 -9.04 -10.63
N THR A 83 -2.27 -9.02 -9.75
CA THR A 83 -3.38 -8.09 -9.88
C THR A 83 -2.97 -6.70 -9.39
N LYS A 84 -3.66 -5.68 -9.89
CA LYS A 84 -3.31 -4.27 -9.60
C LYS A 84 -3.44 -3.98 -8.12
N GLU A 85 -4.50 -4.46 -7.49
CA GLU A 85 -4.76 -4.34 -6.05
C GLU A 85 -3.60 -4.91 -5.23
N TYR A 86 -3.03 -6.06 -5.61
CA TYR A 86 -1.95 -6.70 -4.87
C TYR A 86 -0.63 -5.95 -5.05
N ASP A 87 -0.37 -5.45 -6.25
CA ASP A 87 0.80 -4.62 -6.51
C ASP A 87 0.75 -3.31 -5.72
N VAL A 88 -0.40 -2.64 -5.69
CA VAL A 88 -0.58 -1.41 -4.90
C VAL A 88 -0.47 -1.68 -3.41
N TRP A 89 -1.15 -2.71 -2.91
CA TRP A 89 -1.11 -3.12 -1.50
C TRP A 89 0.32 -3.47 -1.05
N SER A 90 1.01 -4.33 -1.81
CA SER A 90 2.36 -4.75 -1.45
C SER A 90 3.38 -3.61 -1.57
N ALA A 91 3.19 -2.67 -2.51
CA ALA A 91 4.00 -1.45 -2.59
C ALA A 91 3.77 -0.54 -1.38
N MET A 92 2.52 -0.35 -0.95
CA MET A 92 2.18 0.41 0.25
C MET A 92 2.87 -0.16 1.50
N LEU A 93 2.79 -1.48 1.72
CA LEU A 93 3.45 -2.14 2.84
C LEU A 93 4.97 -2.02 2.76
N LYS A 94 5.57 -2.20 1.58
CA LYS A 94 7.02 -2.02 1.39
C LYS A 94 7.47 -0.62 1.77
N ARG A 95 6.73 0.43 1.37
CA ARG A 95 7.05 1.81 1.74
C ARG A 95 7.12 2.00 3.26
N CYS A 96 6.21 1.37 4.00
CA CYS A 96 6.07 1.56 5.45
C CYS A 96 6.93 0.62 6.30
N TYR A 97 7.31 -0.56 5.79
CA TYR A 97 7.89 -1.62 6.62
C TYR A 97 9.19 -2.24 6.05
N SER A 98 9.52 -2.04 4.78
CA SER A 98 10.80 -2.53 4.24
C SER A 98 11.96 -1.66 4.73
N GLU A 99 12.95 -2.29 5.37
CA GLU A 99 14.19 -1.62 5.80
C GLU A 99 14.90 -0.90 4.64
N THR A 100 15.00 -1.57 3.49
CA THR A 100 15.57 -0.99 2.27
C THR A 100 14.80 0.27 1.85
N SER A 101 13.46 0.20 1.83
CA SER A 101 12.64 1.36 1.46
C SER A 101 12.84 2.52 2.44
N LYS A 102 12.89 2.25 3.75
CA LYS A 102 13.11 3.28 4.78
C LYS A 102 14.49 3.93 4.66
N LYS A 103 15.51 3.17 4.27
CA LYS A 103 16.85 3.70 4.03
C LYS A 103 16.89 4.70 2.87
N TYR A 104 16.19 4.39 1.77
CA TYR A 104 16.15 5.28 0.60
C TYR A 104 15.13 6.42 0.74
N ASN A 105 14.08 6.24 1.53
CA ASN A 105 13.01 7.22 1.74
C ASN A 105 12.76 7.47 3.24
N PRO A 106 13.63 8.22 3.92
CA PRO A 106 13.50 8.47 5.37
C PRO A 106 12.20 9.15 5.78
N SER A 107 11.51 9.83 4.86
CA SER A 107 10.18 10.43 5.08
C SER A 107 9.12 9.40 5.48
N TYR A 108 9.34 8.12 5.17
CA TYR A 108 8.46 7.01 5.55
C TYR A 108 8.83 6.33 6.88
N SER A 109 9.87 6.81 7.58
CA SER A 109 10.34 6.21 8.84
C SER A 109 9.24 6.07 9.90
N ASN A 110 8.36 7.07 10.00
CA ASN A 110 7.25 7.14 10.95
C ASN A 110 5.88 6.94 10.28
N VAL A 111 5.84 6.27 9.13
CA VAL A 111 4.59 5.99 8.42
C VAL A 111 4.22 4.52 8.59
N SER A 112 2.96 4.25 8.91
CA SER A 112 2.40 2.91 9.08
C SER A 112 1.15 2.67 8.22
N VAL A 113 0.63 1.45 8.25
CA VAL A 113 -0.65 1.06 7.67
C VAL A 113 -1.55 0.61 8.83
N CYS A 114 -2.84 0.94 8.81
CA CYS A 114 -3.78 0.43 9.82
C CYS A 114 -3.88 -1.09 9.79
N ASP A 115 -4.19 -1.70 10.92
CA ASP A 115 -4.12 -3.15 11.11
C ASP A 115 -5.09 -3.90 10.19
N GLU A 116 -6.24 -3.30 9.89
CA GLU A 116 -7.21 -3.89 8.97
C GLU A 116 -6.66 -4.02 7.55
N TRP A 117 -5.84 -3.06 7.11
CA TRP A 117 -5.19 -3.06 5.80
C TRP A 117 -3.92 -3.92 5.75
N HIS A 118 -3.50 -4.54 6.87
CA HIS A 118 -2.53 -5.65 6.82
C HIS A 118 -3.16 -6.91 6.23
N ASN A 119 -4.49 -7.01 6.20
CA ASN A 119 -5.22 -8.04 5.47
C ASN A 119 -5.46 -7.61 4.02
N PHE A 120 -4.90 -8.35 3.07
CA PHE A 120 -5.09 -8.08 1.64
C PHE A 120 -6.57 -8.08 1.22
N GLN A 121 -7.41 -8.96 1.76
CA GLN A 121 -8.83 -9.01 1.39
C GLN A 121 -9.57 -7.71 1.77
N VAL A 122 -9.27 -7.18 2.96
CA VAL A 122 -9.91 -5.95 3.46
C VAL A 122 -9.45 -4.75 2.65
N PHE A 123 -8.15 -4.65 2.36
CA PHE A 123 -7.63 -3.61 1.48
C PHE A 123 -8.23 -3.73 0.07
N CYS A 124 -8.33 -4.93 -0.49
CA CYS A 124 -8.83 -5.16 -1.84
C CYS A 124 -10.30 -4.77 -2.00
N ALA A 125 -11.13 -5.02 -0.98
CA ALA A 125 -12.52 -4.56 -0.99
C ALA A 125 -12.59 -3.04 -1.13
N TRP A 126 -11.87 -2.31 -0.27
CA TRP A 126 -11.79 -0.85 -0.37
C TRP A 126 -11.18 -0.38 -1.70
N PHE A 127 -10.14 -1.07 -2.19
CA PHE A 127 -9.51 -0.76 -3.46
C PHE A 127 -10.52 -0.81 -4.61
N ASN A 128 -11.31 -1.87 -4.71
CA ASN A 128 -12.26 -2.04 -5.81
C ASN A 128 -13.38 -0.99 -5.80
N ASP A 129 -13.78 -0.53 -4.61
CA ASP A 129 -14.81 0.51 -4.47
C ASP A 129 -14.29 1.93 -4.81
N ASN A 130 -12.97 2.15 -4.78
CA ASN A 130 -12.37 3.50 -4.85
C ASN A 130 -11.38 3.69 -6.00
N TYR A 131 -10.86 2.61 -6.60
CA TYR A 131 -9.83 2.70 -7.63
C TYR A 131 -10.36 3.28 -8.92
N ILE A 132 -9.61 4.24 -9.45
CA ILE A 132 -9.82 4.84 -10.77
C ILE A 132 -8.64 4.45 -11.63
N ASP A 133 -8.90 3.98 -12.85
CA ASP A 133 -7.82 3.52 -13.72
C ASP A 133 -6.81 4.64 -14.02
N GLY A 134 -5.52 4.30 -13.95
CA GLY A 134 -4.42 5.25 -14.08
C GLY A 134 -4.09 6.07 -12.82
N TYR A 135 -4.86 5.94 -11.73
CA TYR A 135 -4.62 6.70 -10.51
C TYR A 135 -3.72 5.95 -9.51
N CYS A 136 -3.13 6.69 -8.59
CA CYS A 136 -2.21 6.21 -7.57
C CYS A 136 -2.78 6.40 -6.17
N LEU A 137 -2.56 5.41 -5.31
CA LEU A 137 -2.88 5.51 -3.89
C LEU A 137 -1.97 6.54 -3.21
N ASP A 138 -2.58 7.57 -2.62
CA ASP A 138 -1.90 8.60 -1.84
C ASP A 138 -2.52 8.77 -0.46
N LYS A 139 -1.68 8.94 0.57
CA LYS A 139 -2.11 9.13 1.98
C LYS A 139 -2.17 10.59 2.40
N ASP A 140 -1.50 11.47 1.67
CA ASP A 140 -1.26 12.84 2.10
C ASP A 140 -2.30 13.79 1.52
N ILE A 141 -2.95 13.46 0.38
CA ILE A 141 -3.88 14.31 -0.36
C ILE A 141 -5.00 14.87 0.53
N LEU A 142 -5.64 14.03 1.36
CA LEU A 142 -6.75 14.42 2.23
C LEU A 142 -6.32 15.11 3.52
N SER A 143 -5.17 14.73 4.07
CA SER A 143 -4.65 15.30 5.32
C SER A 143 -3.13 15.41 5.25
N THR A 144 -2.65 16.64 5.08
CA THR A 144 -1.21 16.93 5.04
C THR A 144 -0.54 16.43 6.33
N GLY A 145 0.45 15.56 6.20
CA GLY A 145 1.19 15.01 7.36
C GLY A 145 0.55 13.77 7.98
N ALA A 146 -0.43 13.13 7.32
CA ALA A 146 -0.94 11.83 7.73
C ALA A 146 0.20 10.82 7.84
N ARG A 147 0.27 10.12 8.99
CA ARG A 147 1.30 9.12 9.28
C ARG A 147 0.81 7.68 9.17
N GLN A 148 -0.43 7.48 8.76
CA GLN A 148 -1.01 6.15 8.63
C GLN A 148 -1.84 6.05 7.35
N TYR A 149 -1.58 5.01 6.57
CA TYR A 149 -2.47 4.57 5.49
C TYR A 149 -3.71 3.92 6.10
N ASN A 150 -4.87 4.49 5.83
CA ASN A 150 -6.18 3.96 6.17
C ASN A 150 -7.23 4.58 5.24
N LYS A 151 -8.46 4.05 5.27
CA LYS A 151 -9.56 4.48 4.41
C LYS A 151 -9.96 5.96 4.54
N ASN A 152 -9.65 6.62 5.67
CA ASN A 152 -10.03 8.01 5.92
C ASN A 152 -8.95 8.99 5.44
N ASN A 153 -7.69 8.56 5.37
CA ASN A 153 -6.57 9.40 4.93
C ASN A 153 -6.19 9.16 3.47
N CYS A 154 -6.59 8.02 2.89
CA CYS A 154 -6.17 7.63 1.55
C CYS A 154 -7.21 7.93 0.49
N SER A 155 -6.73 8.33 -0.69
CA SER A 155 -7.53 8.43 -1.90
C SER A 155 -6.70 8.03 -3.12
N PHE A 156 -7.36 7.73 -4.22
CA PHE A 156 -6.72 7.58 -5.52
C PHE A 156 -6.65 8.94 -6.20
N VAL A 157 -5.46 9.33 -6.63
CA VAL A 157 -5.17 10.63 -7.26
C VAL A 157 -4.38 10.45 -8.54
N THR A 158 -4.42 11.43 -9.43
CA THR A 158 -3.58 11.36 -10.62
C THR A 158 -2.10 11.44 -10.24
N HIS A 159 -1.23 10.90 -11.09
CA HIS A 159 0.21 11.09 -10.95
C HIS A 159 0.61 12.57 -10.93
N SER A 160 -0.12 13.42 -11.66
CA SER A 160 0.13 14.86 -11.69
C SER A 160 -0.13 15.48 -10.32
N ASP A 161 -1.29 15.20 -9.72
CA ASP A 161 -1.68 15.75 -8.42
C ASP A 161 -0.73 15.32 -7.31
N ASN A 162 -0.34 14.04 -7.30
CA ASN A 162 0.62 13.53 -6.32
C ASN A 162 1.98 14.23 -6.44
N ASN A 163 2.48 14.40 -7.67
CA ASN A 163 3.75 15.09 -7.91
C ASN A 163 3.68 16.58 -7.56
N ILE A 164 2.56 17.25 -7.85
CA ILE A 164 2.33 18.63 -7.45
C ILE A 164 2.40 18.72 -5.93
N LYS A 165 1.66 17.87 -5.21
CA LYS A 165 1.62 17.88 -3.75
C LYS A 165 2.97 17.59 -3.11
N ALA A 166 3.71 16.60 -3.60
CA ALA A 166 5.02 16.22 -3.05
C ALA A 166 6.08 17.32 -3.21
N ASN A 167 5.98 18.14 -4.27
CA ASN A 167 6.92 19.23 -4.55
C ASN A 167 6.38 20.62 -4.18
N ALA A 168 5.13 20.70 -3.69
CA ALA A 168 4.49 21.95 -3.39
C ALA A 168 5.26 22.68 -2.28
N LYS A 169 5.66 23.91 -2.60
CA LYS A 169 6.29 24.84 -1.67
C LYS A 169 5.35 26.02 -1.56
N TYR A 170 4.97 26.34 -0.33
CA TYR A 170 4.17 27.52 -0.05
C TYR A 170 5.04 28.76 -0.16
N PHE A 171 4.69 29.63 -1.09
CA PHE A 171 5.30 30.94 -1.25
C PHE A 171 4.25 32.02 -1.08
N ARG A 172 4.67 33.19 -0.58
CA ARG A 172 3.87 34.40 -0.62
C ARG A 172 4.58 35.37 -1.55
N PHE A 173 3.90 35.75 -2.64
CA PHE A 173 4.40 36.77 -3.54
C PHE A 173 3.56 38.02 -3.41
N LYS A 174 4.21 39.18 -3.52
CA LYS A 174 3.57 40.49 -3.49
C LYS A 174 3.66 41.09 -4.89
N TRP A 175 2.53 41.56 -5.41
CA TRP A 175 2.45 42.36 -6.60
C TRP A 175 2.78 43.82 -6.30
N VAL A 176 3.28 44.56 -7.29
CA VAL A 176 3.66 45.99 -7.15
C VAL A 176 2.56 46.89 -6.56
N ASN A 177 1.28 46.56 -6.74
CA ASN A 177 0.18 47.35 -6.16
C ASN A 177 -0.14 47.01 -4.70
N GLY A 178 0.60 46.08 -4.09
CA GLY A 178 0.39 45.64 -2.71
C GLY A 178 -0.40 44.34 -2.55
N TYR A 179 -1.03 43.81 -3.61
CA TYR A 179 -1.73 42.54 -3.56
C TYR A 179 -0.77 41.39 -3.22
N VAL A 180 -1.19 40.47 -2.34
CA VAL A 180 -0.39 39.31 -1.93
C VAL A 180 -1.09 38.03 -2.38
N ALA A 181 -0.38 37.20 -3.13
CA ALA A 181 -0.82 35.87 -3.54
C ALA A 181 -0.14 34.81 -2.66
N GLU A 182 -0.94 33.90 -2.12
CA GLU A 182 -0.46 32.66 -1.50
C GLU A 182 -0.39 31.58 -2.58
N VAL A 183 0.80 31.06 -2.83
CA VAL A 183 1.09 30.19 -3.96
C VAL A 183 1.53 28.83 -3.46
N TYR A 184 0.70 27.83 -3.71
CA TYR A 184 0.96 26.41 -3.41
C TYR A 184 1.70 25.69 -4.55
N ASN A 185 1.28 25.96 -5.79
CA ASN A 185 1.83 25.38 -7.00
C ASN A 185 2.46 26.48 -7.87
N LEU A 186 3.78 26.64 -7.77
CA LEU A 186 4.50 27.68 -8.51
C LEU A 186 4.33 27.54 -10.03
N THR A 187 4.25 26.31 -10.54
CA THR A 187 4.07 26.03 -11.98
C THR A 187 2.73 26.58 -12.46
N GLU A 188 1.66 26.26 -11.73
CA GLU A 188 0.30 26.69 -12.06
C GLU A 188 0.15 28.20 -11.93
N PHE A 189 0.64 28.78 -10.83
CA PHE A 189 0.67 30.23 -10.65
C PHE A 189 1.41 30.93 -11.80
N CYS A 190 2.55 30.39 -12.25
CA CYS A 190 3.26 30.94 -13.38
C CYS A 190 2.47 30.82 -14.69
N ARG A 191 1.81 29.68 -14.92
CA ARG A 191 0.99 29.46 -16.12
C ARG A 191 -0.17 30.45 -16.20
N GLU A 192 -0.93 30.62 -15.13
CA GLU A 192 -2.09 31.52 -15.05
C GLU A 192 -1.70 32.99 -15.20
N ASN A 193 -0.59 33.39 -14.57
CA ASN A 193 -0.10 34.76 -14.60
C ASN A 193 0.89 35.04 -15.76
N LYS A 194 1.07 34.07 -16.67
CA LYS A 194 2.01 34.14 -17.81
C LYS A 194 3.43 34.55 -17.38
N LEU A 195 3.95 33.90 -16.35
CA LEU A 195 5.28 34.12 -15.77
C LEU A 195 6.25 33.00 -16.17
N SER A 196 7.55 33.26 -16.02
CA SER A 196 8.59 32.25 -16.18
C SER A 196 8.79 31.53 -14.85
N GLN A 197 8.64 30.20 -14.86
CA GLN A 197 8.88 29.38 -13.66
C GLN A 197 10.32 29.51 -13.15
N GLN A 198 11.30 29.61 -14.05
CA GLN A 198 12.71 29.79 -13.68
C GLN A 198 12.93 31.12 -12.95
N CYS A 199 12.38 32.22 -13.48
CA CYS A 199 12.50 33.54 -12.86
C CYS A 199 11.77 33.60 -11.52
N MET A 200 10.53 33.09 -11.46
CA MET A 200 9.76 33.07 -10.21
C MET A 200 10.41 32.17 -9.15
N SER A 201 11.05 31.07 -9.54
CA SER A 201 11.87 30.26 -8.63
C SER A 201 13.09 31.04 -8.13
N GLY A 202 13.71 31.86 -8.99
CA GLY A 202 14.75 32.82 -8.60
C GLY A 202 14.25 33.81 -7.55
N VAL A 203 13.05 34.36 -7.73
CA VAL A 203 12.40 35.26 -6.77
C VAL A 203 12.13 34.56 -5.44
N ALA A 204 11.56 33.36 -5.50
CA ALA A 204 11.25 32.53 -4.32
C ALA A 204 12.48 32.26 -3.44
N HIS A 205 13.64 32.07 -4.05
CA HIS A 205 14.90 31.76 -3.36
C HIS A 205 15.82 32.99 -3.24
N LYS A 206 15.29 34.21 -3.40
CA LYS A 206 16.01 35.49 -3.26
C LYS A 206 17.24 35.62 -4.17
N LYS A 207 17.29 34.87 -5.28
CA LYS A 207 18.31 35.00 -6.33
C LYS A 207 17.96 36.12 -7.32
N GLN A 208 16.69 36.52 -7.35
CA GLN A 208 16.16 37.60 -8.15
C GLN A 208 15.20 38.43 -7.28
N ASN A 209 15.22 39.76 -7.41
CA ASN A 209 14.39 40.61 -6.55
C ASN A 209 12.91 40.60 -6.95
N MET A 210 12.64 40.52 -8.26
CA MET A 210 11.28 40.62 -8.81
C MET A 210 11.21 39.99 -10.20
N HIS A 211 10.05 39.46 -10.57
CA HIS A 211 9.74 39.03 -11.93
C HIS A 211 8.38 39.54 -12.36
N ARG A 212 8.35 40.32 -13.45
CA ARG A 212 7.14 40.91 -14.04
C ARG A 212 6.23 41.64 -13.04
N GLY A 213 6.75 42.21 -11.95
CA GLY A 213 5.97 42.91 -10.94
C GLY A 213 5.66 42.09 -9.68
N TRP A 214 6.02 40.80 -9.65
CA TRP A 214 5.94 39.96 -8.44
C TRP A 214 7.28 39.92 -7.72
N SER A 215 7.29 40.24 -6.43
CA SER A 215 8.43 40.03 -5.51
C SER A 215 8.06 39.02 -4.43
N LEU A 216 9.05 38.50 -3.71
CA LEU A 216 8.78 37.77 -2.47
C LEU A 216 8.13 38.73 -1.46
N ALA A 217 7.04 38.28 -0.81
CA ALA A 217 6.31 39.08 0.19
C ALA A 217 7.01 39.07 1.55
#